data_AF-A0AAE2Y5W0-F1
#
_entry.id   AF-A0AAE2Y5W0-F1
#
_cell.length_a   1.000
_cell.length_b   1.000
_cell.length_c   1.000
_cell.angle_alpha   90.00
_cell.angle_beta   90.00
_cell.angle_gamma   90.00
#
_symmetry.space_group_name_H-M   'P 1'
#
loop_
_entity.id
_entity.type
_entity.pdbx_description
1 polymer ?
#
loop_
_entity_poly.entity_id
_entity_poly.type
_entity_poly.pdbx_seq_one_letter_code
_entity_poly.pdbx_strand_id
1 'polypeptide(L)'
;MVRIKDIQERALTGPVMKEREYDKMLSKRVRELVKDYDIKFDMNQIIPDDSVGDDVFKAGFDLLIDVGIYHLDTNRNIKFTEN
;
A
#
# COMPACT_ATOMS: atom_id res chain seq x y z
N MET A 1 -12.77 -11.77 5.30
CA MET A 1 -12.22 -11.29 6.59
C MET A 1 -10.84 -11.88 6.81
N VAL A 2 -9.80 -11.04 6.94
CA VAL A 2 -8.44 -11.48 7.25
C VAL A 2 -8.26 -11.53 8.75
N ARG A 3 -7.80 -12.65 9.31
CA ARG A 3 -7.58 -12.81 10.76
C ARG A 3 -6.09 -12.68 11.09
N ILE A 4 -5.79 -12.40 12.35
CA ILE A 4 -4.41 -12.25 12.82
C ILE A 4 -3.55 -13.50 12.56
N LYS A 5 -4.12 -14.70 12.67
CA LYS A 5 -3.41 -15.96 12.35
C LYS A 5 -2.99 -16.01 10.88
N ASP A 6 -3.85 -15.54 9.97
CA ASP A 6 -3.56 -15.54 8.53
C ASP A 6 -2.41 -14.57 8.22
N ILE A 7 -2.33 -13.42 8.93
CA ILE A 7 -1.20 -12.48 8.83
C ILE A 7 0.10 -13.10 9.35
N GLN A 8 0.08 -13.76 10.51
CA GLN A 8 1.25 -14.43 11.07
C GLN A 8 1.79 -15.51 10.13
N GLU A 9 0.90 -16.32 9.55
CA GLU A 9 1.29 -17.34 8.58
C GLU A 9 1.94 -16.72 7.34
N ARG A 10 1.35 -15.66 6.77
CA ARG A 10 1.93 -14.93 5.63
C ARG A 10 3.25 -14.24 5.96
N ALA A 11 3.44 -13.75 7.19
CA ALA A 11 4.71 -13.16 7.63
C ALA A 11 5.85 -14.19 7.63
N LEU A 12 5.55 -15.46 7.88
CA LEU A 12 6.52 -16.56 7.90
C LEU A 12 6.72 -17.23 6.53
N THR A 13 5.70 -17.20 5.66
CA THR A 13 5.67 -17.98 4.40
C THR A 13 5.66 -17.12 3.14
N GLY A 14 5.36 -15.83 3.23
CA GLY A 14 5.27 -14.91 2.10
C GLY A 14 6.60 -14.76 1.35
N PRO A 15 6.62 -14.24 0.11
CA PRO A 15 7.83 -14.12 -0.70
C PRO A 15 8.93 -13.34 0.02
N VAL A 16 10.16 -13.88 -0.02
CA VAL A 16 11.36 -13.18 0.46
C VAL A 16 11.63 -11.97 -0.42
N MET A 17 11.94 -10.84 0.20
CA MET A 17 12.23 -9.59 -0.49
C MET A 17 13.25 -8.80 0.32
N LYS A 18 14.17 -8.08 -0.33
CA LYS A 18 15.05 -7.16 0.38
C LYS A 18 14.30 -5.86 0.68
N GLU A 19 14.51 -5.30 1.86
CA GLU A 19 13.92 -4.02 2.28
C GLU A 19 14.11 -2.92 1.23
N ARG A 20 15.33 -2.75 0.70
CA ARG A 20 15.62 -1.75 -0.34
C ARG A 20 14.84 -1.99 -1.65
N GLU A 21 14.50 -3.23 -1.98
CA GLU A 21 13.68 -3.54 -3.16
C GLU A 21 12.22 -3.21 -2.90
N TYR A 22 11.74 -3.50 -1.68
CA TYR A 22 10.41 -3.11 -1.23
C TYR A 22 10.23 -1.59 -1.26
N ASP A 23 11.18 -0.82 -0.70
CA ASP A 23 11.11 0.65 -0.66
C ASP A 23 11.03 1.25 -2.07
N LYS A 24 11.81 0.70 -3.01
CA LYS A 24 11.78 1.13 -4.42
C LYS A 24 10.43 0.84 -5.06
N MET A 25 9.89 -0.36 -4.85
CA MET A 25 8.57 -0.76 -5.35
C MET A 25 7.47 0.13 -4.78
N LEU A 26 7.46 0.33 -3.46
CA LEU A 26 6.53 1.20 -2.73
C LEU A 26 6.58 2.63 -3.28
N SER A 27 7.76 3.24 -3.30
CA SER A 27 7.96 4.61 -3.78
C SER A 27 7.54 4.79 -5.23
N LYS A 28 7.81 3.79 -6.10
CA LYS A 28 7.37 3.81 -7.50
C LYS A 28 5.85 3.76 -7.60
N ARG A 29 5.20 2.81 -6.91
CA ARG A 29 3.76 2.61 -7.03
C ARG A 29 2.96 3.77 -6.44
N VAL A 30 3.42 4.37 -5.34
CA VAL A 30 2.81 5.61 -4.79
C VAL A 30 2.79 6.73 -5.84
N ARG A 31 3.90 6.96 -6.56
CA ARG A 31 3.95 7.99 -7.61
C ARG A 31 3.00 7.70 -8.77
N GLU A 32 2.87 6.44 -9.15
CA GLU A 32 1.93 6.01 -10.19
C GLU A 32 0.49 6.25 -9.75
N LEU A 33 0.10 5.80 -8.55
CA LEU A 33 -1.25 5.98 -8.02
C LEU A 33 -1.64 7.45 -7.84
N VAL A 34 -0.73 8.29 -7.33
CA VAL A 34 -0.98 9.75 -7.21
C VAL A 34 -1.31 10.35 -8.57
N LYS A 35 -0.67 9.88 -9.64
CA LYS A 35 -0.95 10.32 -11.01
C LYS A 35 -2.24 9.71 -11.57
N ASP A 36 -2.45 8.40 -11.36
CA ASP A 36 -3.61 7.66 -11.89
C ASP A 36 -4.94 8.20 -11.31
N TYR A 37 -4.92 8.60 -10.03
CA TYR A 37 -6.06 9.17 -9.31
C TYR A 37 -6.10 10.72 -9.33
N ASP A 38 -5.20 11.39 -10.07
CA ASP A 38 -5.07 12.86 -10.14
C ASP A 38 -5.07 13.58 -8.77
N ILE A 39 -4.44 12.96 -7.76
CA ILE A 39 -4.42 13.48 -6.39
C ILE A 39 -3.53 14.72 -6.33
N LYS A 40 -4.12 15.85 -5.96
CA LYS A 40 -3.44 17.14 -5.81
C LYS A 40 -3.60 17.66 -4.39
N PHE A 41 -2.48 18.11 -3.82
CA PHE A 41 -2.47 18.80 -2.55
C PHE A 41 -2.38 20.31 -2.78
N ASP A 42 -3.35 21.07 -2.25
CA ASP A 42 -3.32 22.53 -2.26
C ASP A 42 -3.08 23.05 -0.84
N MET A 43 -2.02 23.84 -0.66
CA MET A 43 -1.67 24.43 0.63
C MET A 43 -2.70 25.47 1.10
N ASN A 44 -3.49 26.06 0.20
CA ASN A 44 -4.55 26.99 0.55
C ASN A 44 -5.84 26.26 0.97
N GLN A 45 -5.95 24.97 0.65
CA GLN A 45 -7.07 24.11 1.00
C GLN A 45 -6.57 22.85 1.71
N ILE A 46 -6.24 23.02 2.99
CA ILE A 46 -5.68 21.96 3.85
C ILE A 46 -6.67 20.79 4.01
N ILE A 47 -7.96 21.09 4.11
CA ILE A 47 -9.02 20.09 4.14
C ILE A 47 -9.49 19.89 2.70
N PRO A 48 -9.15 18.76 2.06
CA PRO A 48 -9.54 18.50 0.67
C PRO A 48 -11.04 18.28 0.56
N ASP A 49 -11.57 18.43 -0.66
CA ASP A 49 -12.94 18.06 -0.98
C ASP A 49 -13.16 16.55 -0.83
N ASP A 50 -14.41 16.14 -0.62
CA ASP A 50 -14.80 14.74 -0.42
C ASP A 50 -14.30 13.82 -1.55
N SER A 51 -14.34 14.29 -2.81
CA SER A 51 -13.87 13.50 -3.96
C SER A 51 -12.39 13.18 -3.89
N VAL A 52 -11.56 14.12 -3.44
CA VAL A 52 -10.12 13.90 -3.25
C VAL A 52 -9.89 12.92 -2.09
N GLY A 53 -10.70 13.00 -1.04
CA GLY A 53 -10.70 12.02 0.05
C GLY A 53 -10.99 10.59 -0.44
N ASP A 54 -12.03 10.44 -1.26
CA ASP A 54 -12.40 9.15 -1.87
C ASP A 54 -11.30 8.61 -2.78
N ASP A 55 -10.66 9.47 -3.57
CA ASP A 55 -9.58 9.08 -4.48
C ASP A 55 -8.32 8.67 -3.72
N VAL A 56 -7.97 9.38 -2.63
CA VAL A 56 -6.89 8.97 -1.72
C VAL A 56 -7.17 7.62 -1.07
N PHE A 57 -8.42 7.38 -0.64
CA PHE A 57 -8.80 6.10 -0.04
C PHE A 57 -8.65 4.95 -1.04
N LYS A 58 -9.19 5.10 -2.25
CA LYS A 58 -9.07 4.09 -3.32
C LYS A 58 -7.61 3.84 -3.71
N ALA A 59 -6.83 4.91 -3.89
CA ALA A 59 -5.40 4.80 -4.16
C ALA A 59 -4.65 4.06 -3.04
N GLY A 60 -4.97 4.33 -1.78
CA GLY A 60 -4.40 3.62 -0.64
C GLY A 60 -4.76 2.14 -0.59
N PHE A 61 -6.01 1.79 -0.97
CA PHE A 61 -6.46 0.42 -1.06
C PHE A 61 -5.72 -0.34 -2.17
N ASP A 62 -5.66 0.23 -3.38
CA ASP A 62 -4.92 -0.34 -4.51
C ASP A 62 -3.45 -0.52 -4.16
N LEU A 63 -2.85 0.46 -3.47
CA LEU A 63 -1.47 0.36 -3.00
C LEU A 63 -1.27 -0.89 -2.13
N LEU A 64 -2.16 -1.14 -1.17
CA LEU A 64 -2.08 -2.30 -0.29
C LEU A 64 -2.18 -3.62 -1.08
N ILE A 65 -3.09 -3.69 -2.06
CA ILE A 65 -3.26 -4.88 -2.92
C ILE A 65 -2.00 -5.11 -3.77
N ASP A 66 -1.48 -4.06 -4.40
CA ASP A 66 -0.34 -4.13 -5.31
C ASP A 66 0.96 -4.46 -4.57
N VAL A 67 1.26 -3.70 -3.50
CA VAL A 67 2.57 -3.76 -2.83
C VAL A 67 2.59 -4.74 -1.65
N GLY A 68 1.48 -4.94 -0.94
CA GLY A 68 1.46 -5.71 0.31
C GLY A 68 2.10 -4.97 1.49
N ILE A 69 2.51 -5.71 2.51
CA ILE A 69 3.17 -5.19 3.72
C ILE A 69 4.50 -5.92 3.92
N TYR A 70 5.58 -5.16 4.07
CA TYR A 70 6.89 -5.73 4.40
C TYR A 70 6.99 -6.09 5.89
N HIS A 71 7.40 -7.31 6.18
CA HIS A 71 7.67 -7.78 7.54
C HIS A 71 9.18 -7.79 7.78
N LEU A 72 9.65 -6.83 8.58
CA LEU A 72 11.07 -6.55 8.81
C LEU A 72 11.84 -7.77 9.37
N ASP A 73 11.29 -8.43 10.39
CA ASP A 73 12.00 -9.53 11.08
C ASP A 73 12.21 -10.77 10.19
N THR A 74 11.32 -10.99 9.21
CA THR A 74 11.38 -12.16 8.33
C THR A 74 11.86 -11.84 6.93
N ASN A 75 12.03 -10.54 6.60
CA ASN A 75 12.33 -10.02 5.27
C ASN A 75 11.40 -10.60 4.20
N ARG A 76 10.09 -10.63 4.50
CA ARG A 76 9.05 -11.18 3.63
C ARG A 76 7.96 -10.17 3.37
N ASN A 77 7.33 -10.28 2.22
CA ASN A 77 6.21 -9.45 1.83
C ASN A 77 4.87 -10.19 2.04
N ILE A 78 3.99 -9.61 2.85
CA ILE A 78 2.65 -10.10 3.15
C ILE A 78 1.70 -9.58 2.07
N LYS A 79 1.17 -10.48 1.25
CA LYS A 79 0.23 -10.15 0.16
C LYS A 79 -1.24 -10.31 0.58
N PHE A 80 -2.09 -9.53 -0.08
CA PHE A 80 -3.54 -9.49 0.09
C PHE A 80 -4.21 -9.63 -1.27
N THR A 81 -5.46 -10.08 -1.26
CA THR A 81 -6.33 -10.09 -2.45
C THR A 81 -7.65 -9.45 -2.09
N GLU A 82 -8.23 -8.73 -3.03
CA GLU A 82 -9.62 -8.33 -2.95
C GLU A 82 -10.48 -9.61 -3.07
N ASN A 83 -11.36 -9.84 -2.09
CA ASN A 83 -12.27 -10.98 -2.04
C ASN A 83 -13.69 -10.48 -1.78
#